data_AF-A0A5Q4DBT1-F1
#
_entry.id   AF-A0A5Q4DBT1-F1
#
_cell.length_a   1.000
_cell.length_b   1.000
_cell.length_c   1.000
_cell.angle_alpha   90.00
_cell.angle_beta   90.00
_cell.angle_gamma   90.00
#
_symmetry.space_group_name_H-M   'P 1'
#
loop_
_entity.id
_entity.type
_entity.pdbx_description
1 polymer ?
#
loop_
_entity_poly.entity_id
_entity_poly.type
_entity_poly.pdbx_seq_one_letter_code
_entity_poly.pdbx_strand_id
1 'polypeptide(L)'
;MTSSSNSIADNSIAGTLSRRLSLAPRLPALALAAFLGLGLAACGGDGDLDSPAAQDQQGMEQPIPGQSPQDPAAQMDPAAMALVMEAQEIQQRLATLGEQVMADPEVAQQLETLQERIETAMREEAPELIDEMQTFQAEHAAATQAGDQERAQQIELEAQQAQAELQRVQQVVLERPAIAAEIEAFEETQRERMIAIDPEAGELLDRLEEIRLELGMP
;
A
#
# COMPACT_ATOMS: atom_id res chain seq x y z
N MET A 1 44.48 -44.02 -20.25
CA MET A 1 45.20 -43.38 -21.36
C MET A 1 44.16 -42.95 -22.38
N THR A 2 44.07 -41.63 -22.62
CA THR A 2 43.52 -40.92 -23.81
C THR A 2 42.05 -41.16 -24.19
N SER A 3 41.21 -40.20 -24.58
CA SER A 3 41.21 -38.74 -24.76
C SER A 3 39.73 -38.40 -25.08
N SER A 4 39.12 -37.40 -24.43
CA SER A 4 38.81 -36.06 -24.96
C SER A 4 38.17 -35.98 -26.37
N SER A 5 36.95 -35.43 -26.45
CA SER A 5 36.44 -34.37 -27.37
C SER A 5 34.91 -34.47 -27.46
N ASN A 6 34.13 -33.61 -26.79
CA ASN A 6 33.68 -32.28 -27.20
C ASN A 6 33.13 -32.20 -28.65
N SER A 7 31.81 -32.01 -28.79
CA SER A 7 31.21 -31.39 -29.97
C SER A 7 29.99 -30.58 -29.54
N ILE A 8 30.23 -29.27 -29.40
CA ILE A 8 29.24 -28.20 -29.34
C ILE A 8 28.80 -27.92 -30.77
N ALA A 9 27.50 -27.97 -31.03
CA ALA A 9 26.83 -27.35 -32.18
C ALA A 9 25.52 -26.78 -31.63
N ASP A 10 25.47 -25.50 -31.29
CA ASP A 10 25.22 -24.38 -32.21
C ASP A 10 23.90 -24.57 -32.96
N ASN A 11 22.83 -24.03 -32.37
CA ASN A 11 21.59 -23.79 -33.09
C ASN A 11 21.03 -22.43 -32.69
N SER A 12 21.66 -21.42 -33.27
CA SER A 12 21.15 -20.06 -33.37
C SER A 12 19.94 -20.04 -34.31
N ILE A 13 18.74 -19.89 -33.75
CA ILE A 13 17.58 -19.36 -34.49
C ILE A 13 17.20 -18.05 -33.82
N ALA A 14 17.79 -16.99 -34.37
CA ALA A 14 17.36 -15.62 -34.20
C ALA A 14 15.94 -15.46 -34.79
N GLY A 15 14.94 -15.53 -33.91
CA GLY A 15 13.58 -15.06 -34.19
C GLY A 15 13.40 -13.68 -33.59
N THR A 16 13.81 -12.65 -34.33
CA THR A 16 13.46 -11.24 -34.07
C THR A 16 11.96 -11.05 -34.21
N LEU A 17 11.22 -11.29 -33.12
CA LEU A 17 9.87 -10.77 -32.96
C LEU A 17 9.97 -9.47 -32.18
N SER A 18 9.80 -8.37 -32.90
CA SER A 18 9.51 -7.05 -32.38
C SER A 18 8.25 -7.11 -31.49
N ARG A 19 8.40 -7.44 -30.21
CA ARG A 19 7.43 -7.05 -29.18
C ARG A 19 7.62 -5.55 -28.98
N ARG A 20 6.77 -4.79 -29.66
CA ARG A 20 6.45 -3.42 -29.26
C ARG A 20 6.05 -3.51 -27.79
N LEU A 21 6.91 -3.00 -26.91
CA LEU A 21 6.52 -2.64 -25.56
C LEU A 21 5.43 -1.58 -25.71
N SER A 22 4.17 -2.00 -25.66
CA SER A 22 3.10 -1.10 -25.28
C SER A 22 3.42 -0.67 -23.84
N LEU A 23 3.90 0.55 -23.70
CA LEU A 23 3.76 1.33 -22.47
C LEU A 23 2.25 1.46 -22.24
N ALA A 24 1.62 0.44 -21.64
CA ALA A 24 0.38 0.66 -20.94
C ALA A 24 0.74 1.51 -19.72
N PRO A 25 -0.03 2.56 -19.39
CA PRO A 25 0.15 3.26 -18.13
C PRO A 25 -0.01 2.21 -17.03
N ARG A 26 1.07 1.98 -16.25
CA ARG A 26 1.02 1.19 -15.04
C ARG A 26 0.06 1.92 -14.12
N LEU A 27 -1.17 1.42 -14.01
CA LEU A 27 -2.06 1.85 -12.94
C LEU A 27 -1.27 1.71 -11.63
N PRO A 28 -1.23 2.74 -10.79
CA PRO A 28 -0.44 2.65 -9.59
C PRO A 28 -1.02 1.52 -8.74
N ALA A 29 -0.16 0.58 -8.33
CA ALA A 29 -0.40 -0.51 -7.38
C ALA A 29 -0.72 0.02 -5.96
N LEU A 30 -1.53 1.08 -5.88
CA LEU A 30 -1.90 1.83 -4.69
C LEU A 30 -3.15 1.25 -4.01
N ALA A 31 -3.87 0.32 -4.64
CA ALA A 31 -5.07 -0.26 -4.04
C ALA A 31 -4.74 -1.34 -2.98
N LEU A 32 -3.63 -2.08 -3.12
CA LEU A 32 -3.28 -3.13 -2.16
C LEU A 32 -2.66 -2.59 -0.85
N ALA A 33 -2.02 -1.42 -0.89
CA ALA A 33 -1.41 -0.81 0.28
C ALA A 33 -2.43 -0.18 1.25
N ALA A 34 -3.62 0.18 0.78
CA ALA A 34 -4.64 0.83 1.61
C ALA A 34 -5.36 -0.14 2.57
N PHE A 35 -5.42 -1.44 2.26
CA PHE A 35 -6.12 -2.42 3.12
C PHE A 35 -5.31 -2.96 4.29
N LEU A 36 -3.98 -2.85 4.27
CA LEU A 36 -3.11 -3.33 5.35
C LEU A 36 -2.74 -2.23 6.38
N GLY A 37 -3.09 -0.96 6.13
CA GLY A 37 -2.67 0.18 6.96
C GLY A 37 -3.71 0.79 7.89
N LEU A 38 -4.99 0.39 7.84
CA LEU A 38 -6.11 1.11 8.47
C LEU A 38 -6.76 0.39 9.67
N GLY A 39 -5.99 -0.44 10.39
CA GLY A 39 -6.49 -1.25 11.50
C GLY A 39 -6.29 -0.71 12.93
N LEU A 40 -5.72 0.49 13.15
CA LEU A 40 -5.21 0.86 14.50
C LEU A 40 -5.84 2.06 15.23
N ALA A 41 -6.98 2.62 14.80
CA ALA A 41 -7.56 3.77 15.55
C ALA A 41 -9.09 3.82 15.65
N ALA A 42 -9.78 2.68 15.63
CA ALA A 42 -11.23 2.67 15.85
C ALA A 42 -11.70 1.47 16.69
N CYS A 43 -11.07 1.25 17.85
CA CYS A 43 -11.74 0.54 18.94
C CYS A 43 -12.04 1.58 20.02
N GLY A 44 -13.30 2.03 20.04
CA GLY A 44 -13.85 2.85 21.11
C GLY A 44 -13.68 2.14 22.44
N GLY A 45 -12.79 2.67 23.27
CA GLY A 45 -12.79 2.39 24.69
C GLY A 45 -13.79 3.33 25.35
N ASP A 46 -15.00 2.85 25.60
CA ASP A 46 -15.90 3.38 26.64
C ASP A 46 -15.29 3.08 28.03
N GLY A 47 -14.12 3.65 28.27
CA GLY A 47 -13.41 3.61 29.54
C GLY A 47 -13.70 4.90 30.29
N ASP A 48 -14.76 4.86 31.09
CA ASP A 48 -15.09 5.82 32.14
C ASP A 48 -13.91 5.88 33.14
N LEU A 49 -12.92 6.73 32.84
CA LEU A 49 -11.78 7.01 33.70
C LEU A 49 -11.73 8.50 33.98
N ASP A 50 -12.49 8.86 35.01
CA ASP A 50 -12.20 9.83 36.06
C ASP A 50 -10.78 10.43 35.94
N SER A 51 -10.65 11.45 35.09
CA SER A 51 -9.40 12.16 34.88
C SER A 51 -9.39 13.39 35.79
N PRO A 52 -8.44 13.49 36.74
CA PRO A 52 -8.37 14.59 37.67
C PRO A 52 -8.03 15.90 36.93
N ALA A 53 -8.74 16.95 37.33
CA ALA A 53 -8.53 18.32 36.89
C ALA A 53 -7.06 18.77 37.04
N ALA A 54 -6.35 18.87 35.93
CA ALA A 54 -5.12 19.63 35.77
C ALA A 54 -5.45 20.81 34.85
N GLN A 55 -5.85 21.95 35.43
CA GLN A 55 -4.99 23.12 35.66
C GLN A 55 -4.46 23.76 34.36
N ASP A 56 -5.18 24.82 33.96
CA ASP A 56 -4.68 26.09 33.45
C ASP A 56 -3.30 26.08 32.76
N GLN A 57 -3.32 25.86 31.45
CA GLN A 57 -2.43 26.57 30.54
C GLN A 57 -3.26 27.44 29.61
N GLN A 58 -3.81 28.53 30.16
CA GLN A 58 -4.23 29.69 29.39
C GLN A 58 -2.98 30.43 28.88
N GLY A 59 -2.30 29.82 27.91
CA GLY A 59 -1.39 30.53 27.03
C GLY A 59 -2.22 31.31 26.03
N MET A 60 -2.35 32.62 26.24
CA MET A 60 -2.92 33.53 25.25
C MET A 60 -2.04 33.53 23.99
N GLU A 61 -2.33 32.64 23.05
CA GLU A 61 -1.90 32.80 21.65
C GLU A 61 -2.59 34.04 21.11
N GLN A 62 -1.86 35.16 21.12
CA GLN A 62 -2.29 36.35 20.40
C GLN A 62 -2.36 36.01 18.91
N PRO A 63 -3.52 36.18 18.25
CA PRO A 63 -3.61 35.99 16.81
C PRO A 63 -2.65 36.97 16.13
N ILE A 64 -1.67 36.47 15.39
CA ILE A 64 -0.77 37.28 14.59
C ILE A 64 -1.64 38.05 13.57
N PRO A 65 -1.74 39.39 13.65
CA PRO A 65 -2.54 40.16 12.72
C PRO A 65 -1.84 40.15 11.35
N GLY A 66 -2.42 39.46 10.36
CA GLY A 66 -1.94 39.51 8.98
C GLY A 66 -1.83 38.18 8.24
N GLN A 67 -1.97 37.04 8.92
CA GLN A 67 -2.19 35.76 8.25
C GLN A 67 -3.70 35.51 8.17
N SER A 68 -4.33 36.05 7.13
CA SER A 68 -5.62 35.53 6.69
C SER A 68 -5.41 34.03 6.41
N PRO A 69 -6.18 33.12 7.02
CA PRO A 69 -6.16 31.72 6.63
C PRO A 69 -6.48 31.66 5.15
N GLN A 70 -5.47 31.45 4.31
CA GLN A 70 -5.68 31.11 2.91
C GLN A 70 -6.20 29.69 2.95
N ASP A 71 -7.51 29.56 3.11
CA ASP A 71 -8.20 28.29 3.06
C ASP A 71 -7.84 27.66 1.70
N PRO A 72 -7.01 26.60 1.66
CA PRO A 72 -6.56 26.03 0.39
C PRO A 72 -7.75 25.53 -0.43
N ALA A 73 -8.87 25.24 0.23
CA ALA A 73 -10.14 24.90 -0.40
C ALA A 73 -10.79 26.07 -1.17
N ALA A 74 -10.53 27.33 -0.80
CA ALA A 74 -11.13 28.50 -1.44
C ALA A 74 -10.45 28.90 -2.76
N GLN A 75 -9.34 28.27 -3.13
CA GLN A 75 -8.59 28.53 -4.36
C GLN A 75 -8.75 27.42 -5.42
N MET A 76 -9.50 26.35 -5.13
CA MET A 76 -9.73 25.29 -6.11
C MET A 76 -10.76 25.74 -7.15
N ASP A 77 -10.46 25.53 -8.42
CA ASP A 77 -11.38 25.83 -9.53
C ASP A 77 -12.70 25.05 -9.36
N PRO A 78 -13.89 25.68 -9.49
CA PRO A 78 -15.17 24.97 -9.36
C PRO A 78 -15.30 23.73 -10.27
N ALA A 79 -14.66 23.73 -11.45
CA ALA A 79 -14.64 22.55 -12.32
C ALA A 79 -13.80 21.42 -11.74
N ALA A 80 -12.62 21.73 -11.17
CA ALA A 80 -11.80 20.75 -10.47
C ALA A 80 -12.52 20.16 -9.25
N MET A 81 -13.27 20.97 -8.50
CA MET A 81 -14.09 20.49 -7.39
C MET A 81 -15.17 19.50 -7.84
N ALA A 82 -15.84 19.77 -8.97
CA ALA A 82 -16.83 18.86 -9.54
C ALA A 82 -16.21 17.51 -9.94
N LEU A 83 -15.03 17.51 -10.58
CA LEU A 83 -14.30 16.29 -10.93
C LEU A 83 -13.89 15.48 -9.70
N VAL A 84 -13.46 16.15 -8.62
CA VAL A 84 -13.14 15.47 -7.35
C VAL A 84 -14.39 14.79 -6.77
N MET A 85 -15.55 15.45 -6.80
CA MET A 85 -16.80 14.84 -6.33
C MET A 85 -17.20 13.64 -7.20
N GLU A 86 -17.10 13.75 -8.53
CA GLU A 86 -17.37 12.64 -9.45
C GLU A 86 -16.44 11.45 -9.17
N ALA A 87 -15.14 11.68 -8.99
CA ALA A 87 -14.18 10.63 -8.64
C ALA A 87 -14.53 9.94 -7.32
N GLN A 88 -14.99 10.68 -6.30
CA GLN A 88 -15.42 10.10 -5.02
C GLN A 88 -16.65 9.20 -5.19
N GLU A 89 -17.63 9.61 -5.99
CA GLU A 89 -18.81 8.79 -6.28
C GLU A 89 -18.44 7.50 -7.02
N ILE A 90 -17.56 7.61 -8.03
CA ILE A 90 -17.05 6.45 -8.77
C ILE A 90 -16.29 5.51 -7.83
N GLN A 91 -15.41 6.02 -6.98
CA GLN A 91 -14.65 5.22 -6.01
C GLN A 91 -15.56 4.48 -5.02
N GLN A 92 -16.63 5.11 -4.52
CA GLN A 92 -17.60 4.45 -3.65
C GLN A 92 -18.29 3.27 -4.35
N ARG A 93 -18.70 3.45 -5.60
CA ARG A 93 -19.32 2.36 -6.40
C ARG A 93 -18.33 1.23 -6.66
N LEU A 94 -17.12 1.56 -7.09
CA LEU A 94 -16.07 0.58 -7.34
C LEU A 94 -15.66 -0.15 -6.05
N ALA A 95 -15.68 0.50 -4.89
CA ALA A 95 -15.41 -0.14 -3.60
C ALA A 95 -16.45 -1.21 -3.26
N THR A 96 -17.74 -0.93 -3.44
CA THR A 96 -18.81 -1.92 -3.24
C THR A 96 -18.70 -3.11 -4.19
N LEU A 97 -18.27 -2.88 -5.43
CA LEU A 97 -17.98 -3.97 -6.38
C LEU A 97 -16.73 -4.75 -5.96
N GLY A 98 -15.68 -4.06 -5.52
CA GLY A 98 -14.45 -4.66 -5.00
C GLY A 98 -14.73 -5.60 -3.83
N GLU A 99 -15.57 -5.21 -2.87
CA GLU A 99 -16.00 -6.08 -1.75
C GLU A 99 -16.72 -7.35 -2.24
N GLN A 100 -17.59 -7.23 -3.25
CA GLN A 100 -18.28 -8.39 -3.84
C GLN A 100 -17.31 -9.32 -4.58
N VAL A 101 -16.34 -8.76 -5.29
CA VAL A 101 -15.28 -9.53 -5.95
C VAL A 101 -14.40 -10.24 -4.93
N MET A 102 -14.06 -9.59 -3.81
CA MET A 102 -13.30 -10.21 -2.73
C MET A 102 -14.08 -11.30 -1.98
N ALA A 103 -15.41 -11.34 -2.10
CA ALA A 103 -16.22 -12.44 -1.60
C ALA A 103 -16.18 -13.68 -2.51
N ASP A 104 -15.63 -13.57 -3.73
CA ASP A 104 -15.36 -14.72 -4.60
C ASP A 104 -14.20 -15.56 -4.03
N PRO A 105 -14.41 -16.85 -3.73
CA PRO A 105 -13.38 -17.69 -3.12
C PRO A 105 -12.15 -17.87 -4.00
N GLU A 106 -12.28 -17.81 -5.33
CA GLU A 106 -11.13 -17.92 -6.24
C GLU A 106 -10.25 -16.67 -6.15
N VAL A 107 -10.86 -15.49 -6.10
CA VAL A 107 -10.13 -14.22 -5.98
C VAL A 107 -9.47 -14.09 -4.60
N ALA A 108 -10.20 -14.47 -3.54
CA ALA A 108 -9.65 -14.47 -2.19
C ALA A 108 -8.44 -15.40 -2.07
N GLN A 109 -8.50 -16.61 -2.65
CA GLN A 109 -7.38 -17.55 -2.66
C GLN A 109 -6.18 -17.03 -3.48
N GLN A 110 -6.42 -16.34 -4.59
CA GLN A 110 -5.33 -15.70 -5.35
C GLN A 110 -4.65 -14.61 -4.53
N LEU A 111 -5.41 -13.78 -3.81
CA LEU A 111 -4.83 -12.76 -2.93
C LEU A 111 -4.00 -13.39 -1.81
N GLU A 112 -4.51 -14.43 -1.15
CA GLU A 112 -3.78 -15.16 -0.09
C GLU A 112 -2.44 -15.71 -0.63
N THR A 113 -2.48 -16.36 -1.80
CA THR A 113 -1.27 -16.90 -2.44
C THR A 113 -0.25 -15.79 -2.77
N LEU A 114 -0.72 -14.64 -3.26
CA LEU A 114 0.13 -13.50 -3.56
C LEU A 114 0.74 -12.91 -2.28
N GLN A 115 -0.04 -12.79 -1.21
CA GLN A 115 0.44 -12.31 0.10
C GLN A 115 1.52 -13.23 0.69
N GLU A 116 1.32 -14.55 0.66
CA GLU A 116 2.31 -15.52 1.12
C GLU A 116 3.63 -15.43 0.33
N ARG A 117 3.55 -15.20 -0.99
CA ARG A 117 4.73 -15.02 -1.85
C ARG A 117 5.47 -13.74 -1.55
N ILE A 118 4.75 -12.64 -1.32
CA ILE A 118 5.36 -11.36 -0.91
C ILE A 118 6.03 -11.52 0.46
N GLU A 119 5.36 -12.14 1.44
CA GLU A 119 5.95 -12.37 2.78
C GLU A 119 7.21 -13.24 2.69
N THR A 120 7.15 -14.33 1.92
CA THR A 120 8.30 -15.21 1.69
C THR A 120 9.46 -14.41 1.07
N ALA A 121 9.18 -13.62 0.03
CA ALA A 121 10.19 -12.79 -0.63
C ALA A 121 10.78 -11.72 0.30
N MET A 122 9.98 -11.12 1.19
CA MET A 122 10.47 -10.19 2.21
C MET A 122 11.38 -10.89 3.23
N ARG A 123 11.01 -12.09 3.67
CA ARG A 123 11.82 -12.90 4.60
C ARG A 123 13.14 -13.36 3.98
N GLU A 124 13.15 -13.60 2.67
CA GLU A 124 14.38 -13.89 1.93
C GLU A 124 15.27 -12.66 1.77
N GLU A 125 14.68 -11.48 1.52
CA GLU A 125 15.41 -10.23 1.30
C GLU A 125 16.04 -9.70 2.61
N ALA A 126 15.31 -9.74 3.72
CA ALA A 126 15.75 -9.17 5.00
C ALA A 126 15.37 -10.04 6.21
N PRO A 127 15.93 -11.26 6.35
CA PRO A 127 15.58 -12.16 7.44
C PRO A 127 15.90 -11.57 8.82
N GLU A 128 17.07 -10.96 8.98
CA GLU A 128 17.53 -10.38 10.25
C GLU A 128 16.62 -9.24 10.73
N LEU A 129 16.12 -8.41 9.81
CA LEU A 129 15.25 -7.29 10.13
C LEU A 129 13.88 -7.75 10.66
N ILE A 130 13.35 -8.84 10.11
CA ILE A 130 12.08 -9.42 10.57
C ILE A 130 12.24 -10.01 11.98
N ASP A 131 13.35 -10.71 12.23
CA ASP A 131 13.67 -11.26 13.56
C ASP A 131 13.92 -10.14 14.59
N GLU A 132 14.57 -9.06 14.18
CA GLU A 132 14.82 -7.88 15.00
C GLU A 132 13.51 -7.18 15.43
N MET A 133 12.56 -7.02 14.50
CA MET A 133 11.24 -6.45 14.82
C MET A 133 10.48 -7.26 15.88
N GLN A 134 10.53 -8.60 15.81
CA GLN A 134 9.92 -9.46 16.84
C GLN A 134 10.63 -9.29 18.20
N THR A 135 11.95 -9.11 18.16
CA THR A 135 12.76 -8.87 19.36
C THR A 135 12.39 -7.54 20.02
N PHE A 136 12.27 -6.46 19.25
CA PHE A 136 11.84 -5.16 19.78
C PHE A 136 10.47 -5.22 20.44
N GLN A 137 9.50 -5.94 19.86
CA GLN A 137 8.18 -6.09 20.47
C GLN A 137 8.26 -6.77 21.85
N ALA A 138 9.05 -7.84 21.96
CA ALA A 138 9.24 -8.57 23.22
C ALA A 138 9.99 -7.72 24.26
N GLU A 139 11.07 -7.03 23.86
CA GLU A 139 11.85 -6.18 24.74
C GLU A 139 11.05 -4.96 25.24
N HIS A 140 10.26 -4.35 24.35
CA HIS A 140 9.40 -3.22 24.73
C HIS A 140 8.37 -3.64 25.78
N ALA A 141 7.73 -4.79 25.59
CA ALA A 141 6.79 -5.34 26.56
C ALA A 141 7.47 -5.64 27.90
N ALA A 142 8.68 -6.20 27.89
CA ALA A 142 9.46 -6.47 29.10
C ALA A 142 9.86 -5.17 29.83
N ALA A 143 10.35 -4.16 29.12
CA ALA A 143 10.71 -2.86 29.68
C ALA A 143 9.50 -2.15 30.31
N THR A 144 8.35 -2.19 29.64
CA THR A 144 7.08 -1.65 30.15
C THR A 144 6.66 -2.34 31.44
N GLN A 145 6.73 -3.68 31.51
CA GLN A 145 6.38 -4.45 32.70
C GLN A 145 7.33 -4.19 33.87
N ALA A 146 8.61 -3.93 33.59
CA ALA A 146 9.61 -3.58 34.59
C ALA A 146 9.51 -2.11 35.08
N GLY A 147 8.69 -1.28 34.43
CA GLY A 147 8.62 0.16 34.69
C GLY A 147 9.82 0.95 34.16
N ASP A 148 10.60 0.34 33.26
CA ASP A 148 11.77 0.96 32.63
C ASP A 148 11.35 1.78 31.40
N GLN A 149 10.87 2.99 31.68
CA GLN A 149 10.33 3.90 30.65
C GLN A 149 11.41 4.40 29.68
N GLU A 150 12.66 4.56 30.14
CA GLU A 150 13.77 5.02 29.28
C GLU A 150 14.12 3.92 28.26
N ARG A 151 14.23 2.67 28.71
CA ARG A 151 14.48 1.55 27.80
C ARG A 151 13.31 1.33 26.83
N ALA A 152 12.07 1.42 27.31
CA ALA A 152 10.90 1.28 26.44
C ALA A 152 10.89 2.33 25.31
N GLN A 153 11.14 3.61 25.63
CA GLN A 153 11.24 4.68 24.63
C GLN A 153 12.39 4.46 23.65
N GLN A 154 13.54 3.98 24.12
CA GLN A 154 14.66 3.66 23.21
C GLN A 154 14.29 2.56 22.22
N ILE A 155 13.67 1.47 22.69
CA ILE A 155 13.23 0.35 21.83
C ILE A 155 12.18 0.82 20.83
N GLU A 156 11.28 1.71 21.23
CA GLU A 156 10.30 2.29 20.33
C GLU A 156 10.97 3.04 19.17
N LEU A 157 11.99 3.86 19.45
CA LEU A 157 12.75 4.56 18.41
C LEU A 157 13.52 3.61 17.48
N GLU A 158 14.10 2.55 18.03
CA GLU A 158 14.80 1.50 17.26
C GLU A 158 13.80 0.76 16.34
N ALA A 159 12.62 0.39 16.86
CA ALA A 159 11.55 -0.26 16.10
C ALA A 159 11.01 0.65 14.97
N GLN A 160 10.88 1.95 15.19
CA GLN A 160 10.47 2.89 14.14
C GLN A 160 11.48 2.94 12.99
N GLN A 161 12.78 2.86 13.28
CA GLN A 161 13.82 2.83 12.25
C GLN A 161 13.79 1.52 11.47
N ALA A 162 13.69 0.38 12.17
CA ALA A 162 13.55 -0.93 11.53
C ALA A 162 12.28 -1.02 10.67
N GLN A 163 11.16 -0.44 11.12
CA GLN A 163 9.93 -0.36 10.35
C GLN A 163 10.09 0.44 9.06
N ALA A 164 10.83 1.55 9.08
CA ALA A 164 11.12 2.33 7.88
C ALA A 164 12.00 1.56 6.88
N GLU A 165 12.96 0.78 7.37
CA GLU A 165 13.76 -0.11 6.52
C GLU A 165 12.93 -1.24 5.94
N LEU A 166 12.02 -1.82 6.72
CA LEU A 166 11.11 -2.88 6.27
C LEU A 166 10.20 -2.39 5.13
N GLN A 167 9.75 -1.12 5.18
CA GLN A 167 9.00 -0.50 4.08
C GLN A 167 9.84 -0.40 2.79
N ARG A 168 11.14 -0.12 2.88
CA ARG A 168 12.04 -0.12 1.72
C ARG A 168 12.22 -1.53 1.15
N VAL A 169 12.43 -2.51 2.02
CA VAL A 169 12.50 -3.93 1.63
C VAL A 169 11.23 -4.36 0.90
N GLN A 170 10.07 -3.98 1.42
CA GLN A 170 8.78 -4.25 0.77
C GLN A 170 8.71 -3.65 -0.63
N GLN A 171 9.12 -2.38 -0.82
CA GLN A 171 9.15 -1.76 -2.15
C GLN A 171 10.05 -2.54 -3.13
N VAL A 172 11.25 -2.93 -2.70
CA VAL A 172 12.18 -3.74 -3.50
C VAL A 172 11.55 -5.08 -3.89
N VAL A 173 10.87 -5.74 -2.94
CA VAL A 173 10.18 -7.02 -3.20
C VAL A 173 9.04 -6.86 -4.19
N LEU A 174 8.22 -5.81 -4.06
CA LEU A 174 7.10 -5.52 -4.97
C LEU A 174 7.59 -5.22 -6.40
N GLU A 175 8.79 -4.65 -6.55
CA GLU A 175 9.41 -4.39 -7.85
C GLU A 175 10.04 -5.64 -8.50
N ARG A 176 10.14 -6.77 -7.78
CA ARG A 176 10.66 -8.02 -8.35
C ARG A 176 9.77 -8.44 -9.53
N PRO A 177 10.34 -8.79 -10.71
CA PRO A 177 9.54 -9.06 -11.91
C PRO A 177 8.49 -10.15 -11.76
N ALA A 178 8.76 -11.19 -10.96
CA ALA A 178 7.81 -12.27 -10.71
C ALA A 178 6.61 -11.78 -9.88
N ILE A 179 6.86 -11.07 -8.78
CA ILE A 179 5.82 -10.50 -7.91
C ILE A 179 5.01 -9.45 -8.67
N ALA A 180 5.66 -8.55 -9.41
CA ALA A 180 4.99 -7.55 -10.22
C ALA A 180 4.03 -8.17 -11.26
N ALA A 181 4.46 -9.25 -11.92
CA ALA A 181 3.61 -9.96 -12.89
C ALA A 181 2.41 -10.66 -12.21
N GLU A 182 2.57 -11.13 -10.99
CA GLU A 182 1.47 -11.74 -10.22
C GLU A 182 0.48 -10.71 -9.70
N ILE A 183 0.96 -9.53 -9.29
CA ILE A 183 0.11 -8.38 -8.95
C ILE A 183 -0.72 -7.98 -10.17
N GLU A 184 -0.09 -7.81 -11.34
CA GLU A 184 -0.79 -7.45 -12.58
C GLU A 184 -1.85 -8.51 -12.95
N ALA A 185 -1.52 -9.80 -12.82
CA ALA A 185 -2.47 -10.88 -13.09
C ALA A 185 -3.66 -10.90 -12.11
N PHE A 186 -3.40 -10.61 -10.82
CA PHE A 186 -4.44 -10.49 -9.81
C PHE A 186 -5.35 -9.27 -10.08
N GLU A 187 -4.77 -8.11 -10.38
CA GLU A 187 -5.51 -6.87 -10.70
C GLU A 187 -6.40 -7.07 -11.94
N GLU A 188 -5.90 -7.75 -12.97
CA GLU A 188 -6.71 -8.05 -14.15
C GLU A 188 -7.85 -9.01 -13.83
N THR A 189 -7.59 -10.06 -13.03
CA THR A 189 -8.64 -10.97 -12.58
C THR A 189 -9.70 -10.21 -11.78
N GLN A 190 -9.30 -9.32 -10.88
CA GLN A 190 -10.22 -8.50 -10.10
C GLN A 190 -11.08 -7.62 -11.02
N ARG A 191 -10.46 -6.93 -11.99
CA ARG A 191 -11.15 -6.11 -12.99
C ARG A 191 -12.17 -6.92 -13.79
N GLU A 192 -11.77 -8.07 -14.33
CA GLU A 192 -12.66 -8.95 -15.10
C GLU A 192 -13.86 -9.39 -14.25
N ARG A 193 -13.64 -9.70 -12.98
CA ARG A 193 -14.72 -10.08 -12.04
C ARG A 193 -15.64 -8.90 -11.73
N MET A 194 -15.11 -7.69 -11.55
CA MET A 194 -15.93 -6.49 -11.35
C MET A 194 -16.85 -6.26 -12.57
N ILE A 195 -16.31 -6.34 -13.79
CA ILE A 195 -17.07 -6.19 -15.04
C ILE A 195 -18.11 -7.29 -15.22
N ALA A 196 -17.79 -8.52 -14.81
CA ALA A 196 -18.74 -9.62 -14.86
C ALA A 196 -19.93 -9.43 -13.91
N ILE A 197 -19.72 -8.78 -12.75
CA ILE A 197 -20.79 -8.43 -11.81
C ILE A 197 -21.59 -7.24 -12.33
N ASP A 198 -20.90 -6.18 -12.77
CA ASP A 198 -21.48 -4.95 -13.29
C ASP A 198 -20.76 -4.51 -14.57
N PRO A 199 -21.40 -4.61 -15.76
CA PRO A 199 -20.81 -4.19 -17.02
C PRO A 199 -20.40 -2.70 -17.07
N GLU A 200 -21.02 -1.83 -16.25
CA GLU A 200 -20.65 -0.41 -16.17
C GLU A 200 -19.32 -0.20 -15.44
N ALA A 201 -18.81 -1.20 -14.71
CA ALA A 201 -17.54 -1.10 -13.97
C ALA A 201 -16.35 -0.74 -14.88
N GLY A 202 -16.33 -1.23 -16.13
CA GLY A 202 -15.29 -0.89 -17.10
C GLY A 202 -15.29 0.60 -17.42
N GLU A 203 -16.47 1.16 -17.70
CA GLU A 203 -16.64 2.60 -18.00
C GLU A 203 -16.30 3.47 -16.79
N LEU A 204 -16.67 3.02 -15.58
CA LEU A 204 -16.33 3.70 -14.33
C LEU A 204 -14.82 3.76 -14.09
N LEU A 205 -14.10 2.66 -14.34
CA LEU A 205 -12.64 2.62 -14.21
C LEU A 205 -11.97 3.55 -15.23
N ASP A 206 -12.42 3.54 -16.48
CA ASP A 206 -11.89 4.42 -17.53
C ASP A 206 -12.16 5.90 -17.20
N ARG A 207 -13.37 6.22 -16.71
CA ARG A 207 -13.72 7.59 -16.29
C ARG A 207 -12.89 8.07 -15.11
N LEU A 208 -12.60 7.20 -14.14
CA LEU A 208 -11.76 7.54 -13.01
C LEU A 208 -10.32 7.90 -13.44
N GLU A 209 -9.78 7.18 -14.42
CA GLU A 209 -8.46 7.45 -14.98
C GLU A 209 -8.45 8.79 -15.77
N GLU A 210 -9.48 9.06 -16.56
CA GLU A 210 -9.64 10.35 -17.24
C GLU A 210 -9.66 11.52 -16.24
N ILE A 211 -10.45 11.39 -15.16
CA ILE A 211 -10.51 12.42 -14.11
C ILE A 211 -9.14 12.63 -13.46
N ARG A 212 -8.35 11.58 -13.21
CA ARG A 212 -6.98 11.72 -12.67
C ARG A 212 -6.08 12.51 -13.61
N LEU A 213 -6.12 12.21 -14.92
CA LEU A 213 -5.35 12.92 -15.93
C LEU A 213 -5.75 14.40 -16.03
N GLU A 214 -7.05 14.72 -15.98
CA GLU A 214 -7.55 16.09 -15.98
C GLU A 214 -7.13 16.89 -14.74
N LEU A 215 -7.07 16.24 -13.58
CA LEU A 215 -6.63 16.84 -12.32
C LEU A 215 -5.11 16.90 -12.17
N GLY A 216 -4.34 16.32 -13.11
CA GLY A 216 -2.88 16.27 -13.04
C GLY A 216 -2.34 15.39 -11.91
N MET A 217 -3.09 14.38 -11.50
CA MET A 217 -2.68 13.40 -10.50
C MET A 217 -2.02 12.20 -11.21
N PRO A 218 -0.73 11.88 -10.92
CA PRO A 218 -0.06 10.70 -11.46
C PRO A 218 -0.52 9.40 -10.79
#